data_AF-A0A7C1MGZ4-F1
#
_entry.id   AF-A0A7C1MGZ4-F1
#
_cell.length_a   1.000
_cell.length_b   1.000
_cell.length_c   1.000
_cell.angle_alpha   90.00
_cell.angle_beta   90.00
_cell.angle_gamma   90.00
#
_symmetry.space_group_name_H-M   'P 1'
#
loop_
_entity.id
_entity.type
_entity.pdbx_description
1 polymer ?
#
loop_
_entity_poly.entity_id
_entity_poly.type
_entity_poly.pdbx_seq_one_letter_code
_entity_poly.pdbx_strand_id
1 'polypeptide(L)' 'VTRGPRIITDKTRKAMKKMLKDIKSGKFAREWIKENEEGRPVFNKLLEEGDNHPIEAVGKRLRGMMPWMRSEGK' A
#
# COMPACT_ATOMS: atom_id res chain seq x y z
N VAL A 1 1.22 -23.88 1.88
CA VAL A 1 0.16 -23.99 0.84
C VAL A 1 -1.26 -23.99 1.42
N THR A 2 -1.57 -24.74 2.48
CA THR A 2 -2.97 -24.93 2.92
C THR A 2 -3.65 -23.73 3.61
N ARG A 3 -2.91 -22.72 4.08
CA ARG A 3 -3.49 -21.55 4.77
C ARG A 3 -3.88 -20.40 3.82
N GLY A 4 -3.32 -20.36 2.62
CA GLY A 4 -3.55 -19.28 1.64
C GLY A 4 -5.02 -19.07 1.26
N PRO A 5 -5.80 -20.14 0.96
CA PRO A 5 -7.22 -20.00 0.64
C PRO A 5 -8.10 -19.44 1.77
N ARG A 6 -7.63 -19.52 3.03
CA ARG A 6 -8.36 -18.94 4.18
C ARG A 6 -8.32 -17.40 4.17
N ILE A 7 -7.30 -16.81 3.55
CA ILE A 7 -7.10 -15.35 3.48
C ILE A 7 -7.57 -14.83 2.11
N ILE A 8 -7.17 -15.51 1.03
CA ILE A 8 -7.56 -15.14 -0.34
C ILE A 8 -8.86 -15.86 -0.71
N THR A 9 -9.95 -15.32 -0.18
CA THR A 9 -11.31 -15.83 -0.38
C THR A 9 -11.94 -15.29 -1.67
N ASP A 10 -13.12 -15.80 -2.01
CA ASP A 10 -13.91 -15.26 -3.13
C ASP A 10 -14.28 -13.79 -2.94
N LYS A 11 -14.45 -13.33 -1.69
CA LYS A 11 -14.66 -11.91 -1.38
C LYS A 11 -13.46 -11.07 -1.81
N THR A 12 -12.24 -11.53 -1.48
CA THR A 12 -11.00 -10.87 -1.90
C THR A 12 -10.90 -10.80 -3.42
N ARG A 13 -11.20 -11.91 -4.11
CA ARG A 13 -11.20 -11.95 -5.59
C ARG A 13 -12.26 -11.04 -6.21
N LYS A 14 -13.46 -10.96 -5.63
CA LYS A 14 -14.52 -10.03 -6.08
C LYS A 14 -14.10 -8.56 -5.93
N ALA A 15 -13.45 -8.21 -4.82
CA ALA A 15 -12.90 -6.86 -4.62
C ALA A 15 -11.85 -6.53 -5.68
N MET A 16 -10.92 -7.45 -5.97
CA MET A 16 -9.91 -7.29 -7.02
C MET A 16 -10.54 -7.05 -8.41
N LYS A 17 -11.57 -7.83 -8.78
CA LYS A 17 -12.28 -7.64 -10.05
C LYS A 17 -12.98 -6.28 -10.14
N LYS A 18 -13.54 -5.79 -9.02
CA LYS A 18 -14.18 -4.46 -8.96
C LYS A 18 -13.15 -3.35 -9.18
N MET A 19 -12.02 -3.41 -8.47
CA MET A 19 -10.92 -2.45 -8.66
C MET A 19 -10.42 -2.42 -10.12
N LEU A 20 -10.28 -3.60 -10.75
CA LEU A 20 -9.92 -3.67 -12.17
C LEU A 20 -10.97 -3.02 -13.09
N LYS A 21 -12.26 -3.16 -12.78
CA LYS A 21 -13.33 -2.49 -13.54
C LYS A 21 -13.27 -0.96 -13.37
N ASP A 22 -12.98 -0.49 -12.15
CA ASP A 22 -12.84 0.94 -11.86
C ASP A 22 -11.61 1.55 -12.58
N ILE A 23 -10.53 0.78 -12.72
CA ILE A 23 -9.35 1.15 -13.53
C ILE A 23 -9.73 1.19 -15.01
N LYS A 24 -10.29 0.12 -15.57
CA LYS A 24 -10.63 0.03 -17.01
C LYS A 24 -11.66 1.05 -17.46
N SER A 25 -12.60 1.43 -16.58
CA SER A 25 -13.59 2.48 -16.87
C SER A 25 -13.05 3.91 -16.72
N GLY A 26 -11.77 4.06 -16.32
CA GLY A 26 -11.14 5.35 -16.06
C GLY A 26 -11.68 6.07 -14.82
N LYS A 27 -12.56 5.45 -14.04
CA LYS A 27 -13.12 6.03 -12.82
C LYS A 27 -12.01 6.36 -11.82
N PHE A 28 -11.13 5.39 -11.57
CA PHE A 28 -9.97 5.58 -10.71
C PHE A 28 -9.08 6.74 -11.18
N ALA A 29 -8.82 6.84 -12.49
CA ALA A 29 -7.98 7.90 -13.04
C ALA A 29 -8.61 9.30 -12.82
N ARG A 30 -9.93 9.44 -13.03
CA ARG A 30 -10.64 10.70 -12.77
C ARG A 30 -10.61 11.11 -11.29
N GLU A 31 -10.82 10.14 -10.40
CA GLU A 31 -10.74 10.36 -8.95
C GLU A 31 -9.32 10.80 -8.54
N TRP A 32 -8.30 10.14 -9.08
CA TRP A 32 -6.89 10.46 -8.79
C TRP A 32 -6.46 11.83 -9.30
N ILE A 33 -6.85 12.21 -10.53
CA ILE A 33 -6.52 13.53 -11.09
C ILE A 33 -7.13 14.63 -10.20
N LYS A 34 -8.41 14.49 -9.84
CA LYS A 34 -9.10 15.44 -8.98
C LYS A 34 -8.44 15.57 -7.60
N GLU A 35 -8.15 14.45 -6.95
CA GLU A 35 -7.44 14.42 -5.67
C GLU A 35 -6.08 15.14 -5.77
N ASN A 36 -5.36 14.95 -6.89
CA ASN A 36 -4.08 15.59 -7.11
C ASN A 36 -4.20 17.10 -7.34
N GLU A 37 -5.21 17.56 -8.09
CA GLU A 37 -5.53 18.98 -8.26
C GLU A 37 -5.91 19.65 -6.93
N GLU A 38 -6.55 18.91 -6.02
CA GLU A 38 -6.90 19.35 -4.67
C GLU A 38 -5.72 19.28 -3.67
N GLY A 39 -4.52 18.91 -4.13
CA GLY A 39 -3.31 18.90 -3.31
C GLY A 39 -3.05 17.61 -2.53
N ARG A 40 -3.72 16.51 -2.89
CA ARG A 40 -3.52 15.15 -2.34
C ARG A 40 -3.83 14.98 -0.84
N PRO A 41 -4.89 15.59 -0.27
CA PRO A 41 -5.16 15.53 1.17
C PRO A 41 -5.38 14.10 1.71
N VAL A 42 -6.14 13.27 0.99
CA VAL A 42 -6.41 11.88 1.40
C VAL A 42 -5.16 11.03 1.23
N PHE A 43 -4.45 11.21 0.13
CA PHE A 43 -3.21 10.47 -0.13
C PHE A 43 -2.12 10.77 0.92
N ASN A 44 -1.89 12.04 1.25
CA ASN A 44 -0.91 12.43 2.27
C ASN A 44 -1.29 11.89 3.65
N LYS A 45 -2.58 11.91 4.00
CA LYS A 45 -3.08 11.33 5.25
C LYS A 45 -2.80 9.82 5.32
N LEU A 46 -3.06 9.09 4.24
CA LEU A 46 -2.78 7.65 4.19
C LEU A 46 -1.28 7.34 4.29
N LEU A 47 -0.42 8.19 3.73
CA LEU A 47 1.03 8.07 3.92
C LEU A 47 1.44 8.30 5.37
N GLU A 48 0.94 9.37 5.99
CA GLU A 48 1.22 9.68 7.40
C GLU A 48 0.73 8.55 8.33
N GLU A 49 -0.44 7.98 8.08
CA GLU A 49 -0.95 6.81 8.83
C GLU A 49 -0.04 5.58 8.64
N GLY A 50 0.48 5.37 7.43
CA GLY A 50 1.43 4.30 7.13
C GLY A 50 2.76 4.48 7.86
N ASP A 51 3.32 5.70 7.84
CA ASP A 51 4.58 6.05 8.51
C ASP A 51 4.47 5.91 10.04
N ASN A 52 3.30 6.23 10.59
CA ASN A 52 3.01 6.10 12.02
C ASN A 52 2.69 4.65 12.44
N HIS A 53 2.58 3.70 11.50
CA HIS A 53 2.26 2.32 11.85
C HIS A 53 3.43 1.68 12.66
N PRO A 54 3.17 0.99 13.79
CA PRO A 54 4.22 0.44 14.67
C PRO A 54 5.24 -0.46 13.98
N ILE A 55 4.85 -1.08 12.85
CA ILE A 55 5.74 -1.90 12.03
C ILE A 55 6.95 -1.12 11.52
N GLU A 56 6.84 0.18 11.28
CA GLU A 56 7.94 0.99 10.77
C GLU A 56 8.98 1.27 11.84
N ALA A 57 8.56 1.61 13.06
CA ALA A 57 9.46 1.80 14.19
C ALA A 57 10.23 0.50 14.53
N VAL A 58 9.51 -0.62 14.63
CA VAL A 58 10.10 -1.93 14.92
C VAL A 58 10.99 -2.38 13.77
N GLY A 59 10.49 -2.26 12.54
CA GLY A 59 11.20 -2.62 11.32
C GLY A 59 12.51 -1.86 11.18
N LYS A 60 12.50 -0.54 11.38
CA LYS A 60 13.71 0.30 11.34
C LYS A 60 14.77 -0.18 12.32
N ARG A 61 14.39 -0.50 13.56
CA ARG A 61 15.32 -1.03 14.57
C ARG A 61 15.92 -2.37 14.15
N LEU A 62 15.07 -3.32 13.72
CA LEU A 62 15.52 -4.64 13.30
C LEU A 62 16.43 -4.56 12.07
N ARG A 63 16.02 -3.79 11.05
CA ARG A 63 16.81 -3.57 9.83
C ARG A 63 18.15 -2.89 10.14
N GLY A 64 18.20 -2.00 11.13
CA GLY A 64 19.45 -1.38 11.59
C GLY A 64 20.43 -2.34 12.27
N MET A 65 19.93 -3.45 12.83
CA MET A 65 20.76 -4.51 13.41
C MET A 65 21.26 -5.52 12.36
N MET A 66 20.83 -5.41 11.11
CA MET A 66 21.24 -6.30 10.01
C MET A 66 22.42 -5.66 9.25
N PRO A 67 23.68 -6.05 9.54
CA PRO A 67 24.84 -5.36 8.97
C PRO A 67 24.92 -5.48 7.45
N TRP A 68 24.37 -6.57 6.88
CA TRP A 68 24.28 -6.82 5.45
C TRP A 68 23.23 -5.97 4.71
N MET A 69 22.35 -5.28 5.45
CA MET A 69 21.37 -4.36 4.87
C MET A 69 21.83 -2.90 4.92
N ARG A 70 22.97 -2.61 5.57
CA ARG A 70 23.64 -1.33 5.42
C ARG A 70 24.21 -1.34 4.01
N SER A 71 23.64 -0.57 3.09
CA SER A 71 24.28 -0.36 1.81
C SER A 71 25.65 0.24 2.10
N GLU A 72 26.73 -0.48 1.79
CA GLU A 72 27.96 0.20 1.40
C GLU A 72 27.55 1.18 0.29
N GLY A 73 27.88 2.45 0.51
CA GLY A 73 27.51 3.51 -0.41
C GLY A 73 27.85 3.14 -1.84
N LYS A 74 26.85 3.26 -2.71
CA LYS A 74 27.06 3.78 -4.05
C LYS A 74 26.32 5.10 -4.12
#